data_AF-A0A927RW05-F1
#
_entry.id   AF-A0A927RW05-F1
#
_cell.length_a   1.000
_cell.length_b   1.000
_cell.length_c   1.000
_cell.angle_alpha   90.00
_cell.angle_beta   90.00
_cell.angle_gamma   90.00
#
_symmetry.space_group_name_H-M   'P 1'
#
loop_
_entity.id
_entity.type
_entity.pdbx_description
1 polymer ?
#
loop_
_entity_poly.entity_id
_entity_poly.type
_entity_poly.pdbx_seq_one_letter_code
_entity_poly.pdbx_strand_id
1 'polypeptide(L)'
;MKRKIFLAVTMAMTTVFLASCSACEACSGNTKVSFKDYYLSDANHAVSEVNETLSYDVVHEGNNSYNGYKINYANGTYTTTLTKNKDNKDTPFNESETYTLVSKFSIDVTYEFNGTSVEFTDTTNASVIFYAAKNSLQPLSSQKTVYSHSPSQNTPSKIEDCYTEYHQTITTEYNDACTGGKTTVVNHKFPNSQPDVQNFEIEDADKYTYLDNEQLLFALRCMTPTTSGKVQIYSPFVKSVQTIKTVFGSANTSQFHLKLNGATEKQTYEISYLPVNVDLEAKHNGATQEVWIAETLNITNNEYRNVMLQYTTPLPFNLGKLQYKLVSANFTK
;
A
#
# COMPACT_ATOMS: atom_id res chain seq x y z
N MET A 1 -2.53 -16.97 -33.63
CA MET A 1 -2.93 -16.96 -32.21
C MET A 1 -1.82 -16.27 -31.42
N LYS A 2 -1.87 -14.93 -31.28
CA LYS A 2 -0.82 -14.14 -30.63
C LYS A 2 -1.05 -14.19 -29.12
N ARG A 3 -0.22 -14.93 -28.38
CA ARG A 3 -0.11 -14.82 -26.93
C ARG A 3 0.39 -13.41 -26.63
N LYS A 4 -0.53 -12.49 -26.30
CA LYS A 4 -0.18 -11.18 -25.76
C LYS A 4 0.44 -11.45 -24.40
N ILE A 5 1.74 -11.22 -24.31
CA ILE A 5 2.46 -11.14 -23.05
C ILE A 5 1.76 -10.02 -22.27
N PHE A 6 0.97 -10.39 -21.26
CA PHE A 6 0.55 -9.46 -20.23
C PHE A 6 1.82 -9.12 -19.45
N LEU A 7 2.58 -8.13 -19.94
CA LEU A 7 3.51 -7.42 -19.09
C LEU A 7 2.63 -6.77 -18.03
N ALA A 8 2.70 -7.31 -16.82
CA ALA A 8 2.02 -6.75 -15.69
C ALA A 8 2.72 -5.41 -15.39
N VAL A 9 2.17 -4.32 -15.93
CA VAL A 9 2.68 -2.97 -15.73
C VAL A 9 2.29 -2.55 -14.33
N THR A 10 3.26 -2.69 -13.45
CA THR A 10 3.24 -2.25 -12.07
C THR A 10 3.61 -0.78 -12.00
N MET A 11 2.93 -0.02 -11.12
CA MET A 11 3.29 1.33 -10.65
C MET A 11 2.85 2.44 -11.62
N ALA A 12 2.16 3.50 -11.21
CA ALA A 12 2.16 4.19 -9.93
C ALA A 12 0.73 4.35 -9.40
N MET A 13 0.40 3.74 -8.26
CA MET A 13 -0.61 4.30 -7.36
C MET A 13 -0.73 3.51 -6.08
N THR A 14 -0.44 4.21 -4.98
CA THR A 14 -0.78 4.07 -3.54
C THR A 14 -1.26 2.78 -2.92
N THR A 15 -0.95 1.66 -3.55
CA THR A 15 -0.81 0.38 -2.90
C THR A 15 0.39 -0.32 -3.48
N VAL A 16 1.05 -1.10 -2.63
CA VAL A 16 2.12 -2.04 -2.97
C VAL A 16 1.56 -3.02 -4.01
N PHE A 17 1.52 -2.61 -5.28
CA PHE A 17 1.36 -3.54 -6.36
C PHE A 17 2.74 -4.08 -6.62
N LEU A 18 2.93 -5.35 -6.29
CA LEU A 18 4.07 -6.10 -6.75
C LEU A 18 3.53 -7.06 -7.80
N ALA A 19 3.65 -6.70 -9.07
CA ALA A 19 3.23 -7.59 -10.13
C ALA A 19 4.31 -8.66 -10.37
N SER A 20 4.01 -9.93 -10.09
CA SER A 20 4.82 -11.05 -10.57
C SER A 20 4.28 -11.57 -11.90
N CYS A 21 5.20 -11.98 -12.76
CA CYS A 21 4.93 -13.08 -13.70
C CYS A 21 5.03 -14.40 -12.92
N SER A 22 3.95 -15.16 -12.82
CA SER A 22 3.81 -16.32 -11.93
C SER A 22 4.67 -17.52 -12.36
N ALA A 23 5.54 -17.96 -11.45
CA ALA A 23 5.98 -19.34 -11.29
C ALA A 23 6.17 -19.56 -9.78
N CYS A 24 5.27 -20.33 -9.17
CA CYS A 24 5.33 -20.70 -7.76
C CYS A 24 6.55 -21.57 -7.49
N GLU A 25 7.27 -21.28 -6.40
CA GLU A 25 8.03 -22.26 -5.62
C GLU A 25 8.43 -21.62 -4.28
N ALA A 26 7.97 -22.17 -3.16
CA ALA A 26 8.83 -22.76 -2.13
C ALA A 26 8.07 -23.01 -0.81
N CYS A 27 7.95 -24.29 -0.46
CA CYS A 27 7.63 -24.79 0.86
C CYS A 27 8.80 -24.53 1.83
N SER A 28 8.66 -23.53 2.70
CA SER A 28 9.34 -23.48 4.00
C SER A 28 8.27 -23.52 5.08
N GLY A 29 8.55 -24.10 6.26
CA GLY A 29 7.62 -24.06 7.37
C GLY A 29 7.31 -22.61 7.75
N ASN A 30 6.14 -22.12 7.38
CA ASN A 30 5.77 -20.72 7.55
C ASN A 30 4.95 -20.57 8.82
N THR A 31 5.23 -19.50 9.57
CA THR A 31 4.56 -19.17 10.82
C THR A 31 3.76 -17.90 10.61
N LYS A 32 2.53 -17.84 11.12
CA LYS A 32 1.71 -16.62 11.06
C LYS A 32 2.45 -15.45 11.68
N VAL A 33 2.45 -14.32 10.99
CA VAL A 33 2.95 -13.05 11.52
C VAL A 33 2.01 -12.60 12.64
N SER A 34 2.59 -12.31 13.79
CA SER A 34 1.84 -11.77 14.93
C SER A 34 1.82 -10.24 14.88
N PHE A 35 0.68 -9.67 15.26
CA PHE A 35 0.48 -8.24 15.30
C PHE A 35 0.31 -7.73 16.73
N LYS A 36 0.72 -6.49 16.94
CA LYS A 36 0.59 -5.74 18.19
C LYS A 36 -0.11 -4.42 17.90
N ASP A 37 -0.85 -3.91 18.88
CA ASP A 37 -1.57 -2.64 18.77
C ASP A 37 -0.65 -1.42 18.95
N TYR A 38 0.51 -1.40 18.27
CA TYR A 38 1.47 -0.30 18.34
C TYR A 38 0.91 1.02 17.78
N TYR A 39 -0.20 1.00 17.04
CA TYR A 39 -0.90 2.21 16.60
C TYR A 39 -1.73 2.89 17.70
N LEU A 40 -1.74 2.34 18.93
CA LEU A 40 -2.35 2.96 20.11
C LEU A 40 -1.32 3.82 20.87
N SER A 41 -1.77 4.94 21.47
CA SER A 41 -0.86 5.82 22.25
C SER A 41 -0.48 5.24 23.60
N ASP A 42 -1.34 4.47 24.25
CA ASP A 42 -1.01 3.73 25.47
C ASP A 42 -1.88 2.48 25.61
N ALA A 43 -1.57 1.63 26.60
CA ALA A 43 -2.22 0.35 26.83
C ALA A 43 -3.73 0.44 27.15
N ASN A 44 -4.25 1.63 27.47
CA ASN A 44 -5.64 1.84 27.92
C ASN A 44 -6.47 2.74 27.00
N HIS A 45 -5.84 3.55 26.14
CA HIS A 45 -6.50 4.38 25.14
C HIS A 45 -6.40 3.69 23.79
N ALA A 46 -7.40 2.84 23.51
CA ALA A 46 -7.73 2.46 22.15
C ALA A 46 -7.90 3.73 21.29
N VAL A 47 -7.93 3.60 19.96
CA VAL A 47 -8.41 4.65 19.04
C VAL A 47 -9.93 4.87 19.26
N SER A 48 -10.39 4.96 20.51
CA SER A 48 -11.80 4.85 20.88
C SER A 48 -12.58 6.13 20.76
N GLU A 49 -11.94 7.25 20.39
CA GLU A 49 -12.67 8.52 20.20
C GLU A 49 -12.16 9.41 19.05
N VAL A 50 -11.17 8.97 18.24
CA VAL A 50 -10.39 9.90 17.39
C VAL A 50 -10.02 9.28 16.03
N ASN A 51 -10.14 10.04 14.95
CA ASN A 51 -9.57 9.69 13.65
C ASN A 51 -8.06 9.99 13.65
N GLU A 52 -7.20 9.03 13.34
CA GLU A 52 -5.80 9.33 13.02
C GLU A 52 -5.72 9.78 11.55
N THR A 53 -5.12 10.94 11.28
CA THR A 53 -4.88 11.42 9.92
C THR A 53 -3.40 11.66 9.68
N LEU A 54 -2.85 11.01 8.65
CA LEU A 54 -1.48 11.19 8.20
C LEU A 54 -1.49 11.80 6.81
N SER A 55 -0.56 12.71 6.55
CA SER A 55 -0.40 13.36 5.25
C SER A 55 1.05 13.35 4.82
N TYR A 56 1.27 13.05 3.54
CA TYR A 56 2.57 12.86 2.94
C TYR A 56 2.69 13.70 1.69
N ASP A 57 3.86 14.32 1.52
CA ASP A 57 4.28 14.84 0.22
C ASP A 57 4.83 13.68 -0.60
N VAL A 58 4.50 13.64 -1.89
CA VAL A 58 5.01 12.62 -2.82
C VAL A 58 5.86 13.29 -3.87
N VAL A 59 7.13 12.91 -3.91
CA VAL A 59 8.14 13.51 -4.78
C VAL A 59 8.79 12.46 -5.67
N HIS A 60 9.10 12.86 -6.90
CA HIS A 60 9.92 12.07 -7.81
C HIS A 60 11.39 12.37 -7.57
N GLU A 61 12.17 11.32 -7.34
CA GLU A 61 13.61 11.40 -7.18
C GLU A 61 14.33 10.51 -8.21
N GLY A 62 15.52 10.95 -8.64
CA GLY A 62 16.37 10.21 -9.56
C GLY A 62 16.13 10.55 -11.02
N ASN A 63 16.40 9.59 -11.90
CA ASN A 63 16.29 9.79 -13.35
C ASN A 63 14.83 10.01 -13.74
N ASN A 64 14.60 10.94 -14.66
CA ASN A 64 13.28 11.22 -15.19
C ASN A 64 13.18 10.96 -16.70
N SER A 65 14.22 10.34 -17.28
CA SER A 65 14.32 10.06 -18.70
C SER A 65 14.87 8.68 -18.94
N TYR A 66 14.29 8.01 -19.94
CA TYR A 66 14.75 6.71 -20.40
C TYR A 66 14.39 6.52 -21.87
N ASN A 67 15.33 6.06 -22.70
CA ASN A 67 15.13 5.72 -24.12
C ASN A 67 14.25 6.72 -24.92
N GLY A 68 14.54 8.01 -24.79
CA GLY A 68 13.92 9.06 -25.61
C GLY A 68 12.57 9.59 -25.12
N TYR A 69 12.00 9.04 -24.04
CA TYR A 69 10.89 9.68 -23.32
C TYR A 69 11.31 10.18 -21.95
N LYS A 70 10.57 11.15 -21.44
CA LYS A 70 10.68 11.67 -20.08
C LYS A 70 9.36 11.53 -19.36
N ILE A 71 9.45 11.37 -18.05
CA ILE A 71 8.32 11.41 -17.14
C ILE A 71 8.63 12.38 -16.02
N ASN A 72 7.69 13.26 -15.71
CA ASN A 72 7.81 14.16 -14.57
C ASN A 72 6.60 13.98 -13.68
N TYR A 73 6.83 13.75 -12.39
CA TYR A 73 5.76 13.78 -11.40
C TYR A 73 5.91 14.99 -10.49
N ALA A 74 4.81 15.71 -10.28
CA ALA A 74 4.77 16.93 -9.48
C ALA A 74 3.52 16.99 -8.60
N ASN A 75 3.55 17.87 -7.60
CA ASN A 75 2.41 18.18 -6.73
C ASN A 75 1.77 16.94 -6.08
N GLY A 76 2.57 15.91 -5.81
CA GLY A 76 2.09 14.64 -5.29
C GLY A 76 1.69 14.74 -3.82
N THR A 77 0.53 14.18 -3.49
CA THR A 77 0.02 14.10 -2.11
C THR A 77 -0.54 12.71 -1.83
N TYR A 78 -0.36 12.26 -0.61
CA TYR A 78 -0.98 11.04 -0.09
C TYR A 78 -1.50 11.28 1.31
N THR A 79 -2.72 10.82 1.61
CA THR A 79 -3.31 10.95 2.94
C THR A 79 -3.94 9.64 3.38
N THR A 80 -3.78 9.30 4.65
CA THR A 80 -4.47 8.16 5.27
C THR A 80 -5.29 8.63 6.46
N THR A 81 -6.50 8.09 6.60
CA THR A 81 -7.34 8.28 7.77
C THR A 81 -7.71 6.92 8.35
N LEU A 82 -7.31 6.66 9.60
CA LEU A 82 -7.71 5.49 10.35
C LEU A 82 -8.84 5.88 11.32
N THR A 83 -9.96 5.17 11.22
CA THR A 83 -11.13 5.36 12.07
C THR A 83 -11.48 4.04 12.74
N LYS A 84 -11.64 4.03 14.06
CA LYS A 84 -12.26 2.91 14.75
C LYS A 84 -13.76 2.93 14.49
N ASN A 85 -14.32 1.81 14.04
CA ASN A 85 -15.74 1.68 13.84
C ASN A 85 -16.43 1.40 15.18
N LYS A 86 -17.58 2.04 15.42
CA LYS A 86 -18.44 1.70 16.58
C LYS A 86 -19.02 0.30 16.36
N ASP A 87 -19.15 -0.47 17.44
CA ASP A 87 -19.63 -1.86 17.50
C ASP A 87 -20.44 -2.29 16.27
N ASN A 88 -19.78 -3.00 15.36
CA ASN A 88 -20.45 -3.57 14.20
C ASN A 88 -21.03 -4.92 14.61
N LYS A 89 -22.27 -4.94 15.10
CA LYS A 89 -22.92 -6.15 15.62
C LYS A 89 -23.20 -7.22 14.55
N ASP A 90 -22.99 -6.89 13.28
CA ASP A 90 -23.17 -7.79 12.14
C ASP A 90 -21.86 -8.48 11.70
N THR A 91 -20.78 -8.42 12.51
CA THR A 91 -19.53 -9.15 12.20
C THR A 91 -19.52 -10.56 12.79
N PRO A 92 -18.94 -11.55 12.08
CA PRO A 92 -18.87 -12.96 12.54
C PRO A 92 -18.18 -13.16 13.89
N PHE A 93 -17.31 -12.24 14.29
CA PHE A 93 -16.82 -12.16 15.66
C PHE A 93 -17.75 -11.20 16.42
N ASN A 94 -18.74 -11.75 17.12
CA ASN A 94 -19.50 -10.97 18.10
C ASN A 94 -18.50 -10.24 19.01
N GLU A 95 -18.59 -8.90 19.08
CA GLU A 95 -17.70 -8.01 19.88
C GLU A 95 -16.29 -7.75 19.34
N SER A 96 -16.05 -7.81 18.03
CA SER A 96 -14.77 -7.43 17.47
C SER A 96 -14.70 -5.95 17.06
N GLU A 97 -13.83 -5.22 17.75
CA GLU A 97 -13.32 -3.92 17.33
C GLU A 97 -12.78 -4.00 15.88
N THR A 98 -13.34 -3.17 15.00
CA THR A 98 -12.91 -3.03 13.60
C THR A 98 -12.43 -1.62 13.33
N TYR A 99 -11.60 -1.51 12.30
CA TYR A 99 -11.01 -0.27 11.83
C TYR A 99 -11.32 -0.09 10.35
N THR A 100 -11.52 1.17 9.96
CA THR A 100 -11.58 1.59 8.56
C THR A 100 -10.34 2.43 8.27
N LEU A 101 -9.53 2.02 7.31
CA LEU A 101 -8.42 2.81 6.78
C LEU A 101 -8.81 3.35 5.40
N VAL A 102 -8.93 4.67 5.29
CA VAL A 102 -9.15 5.37 4.02
C VAL A 102 -7.84 5.97 3.55
N SER A 103 -7.50 5.77 2.29
CA SER A 103 -6.31 6.30 1.64
C SER A 103 -6.69 7.13 0.41
N LYS A 104 -6.06 8.29 0.23
CA LYS A 104 -6.26 9.15 -0.95
C LYS A 104 -4.92 9.59 -1.51
N PHE A 105 -4.80 9.57 -2.82
CA PHE A 105 -3.61 9.95 -3.58
C PHE A 105 -3.98 10.84 -4.74
N SER A 106 -3.12 11.81 -5.01
CA SER A 106 -3.16 12.62 -6.22
C SER A 106 -1.75 13.02 -6.61
N ILE A 107 -1.43 12.95 -7.89
CA ILE A 107 -0.15 13.46 -8.43
C ILE A 107 -0.35 13.95 -9.85
N ASP A 108 0.32 15.02 -10.22
CA ASP A 108 0.38 15.47 -11.61
C ASP A 108 1.51 14.71 -12.31
N VAL A 109 1.22 14.19 -13.50
CA VAL A 109 2.19 13.44 -14.31
C VAL A 109 2.24 14.01 -15.73
N THR A 110 3.46 14.25 -16.19
CA THR A 110 3.76 14.72 -17.55
C THR A 110 4.61 13.69 -18.25
N TYR A 111 4.18 13.25 -19.44
CA TYR A 111 4.98 12.44 -20.35
C TYR A 111 5.46 13.29 -21.52
N GLU A 112 6.75 13.26 -21.81
CA GLU A 112 7.33 13.92 -22.99
C GLU A 112 7.99 12.89 -23.92
N PHE A 113 7.71 12.97 -25.22
CA PHE A 113 8.34 12.14 -26.24
C PHE A 113 8.47 12.89 -27.57
N ASN A 114 9.68 12.96 -28.13
CA ASN A 114 9.98 13.62 -29.41
C ASN A 114 9.41 15.05 -29.56
N GLY A 115 9.43 15.83 -28.48
CA GLY A 115 8.94 17.22 -28.46
C GLY A 115 7.43 17.36 -28.25
N THR A 116 6.68 16.26 -28.18
CA THR A 116 5.27 16.23 -27.77
C THR A 116 5.19 15.99 -26.27
N SER A 117 4.25 16.66 -25.60
CA SER A 117 3.96 16.46 -24.17
C SER A 117 2.48 16.18 -23.95
N VAL A 118 2.17 15.33 -22.96
CA VAL A 118 0.82 15.11 -22.44
C VAL A 118 0.85 15.14 -20.92
N GLU A 119 -0.20 15.69 -20.33
CA GLU A 119 -0.33 15.90 -18.89
C GLU A 119 -1.59 15.20 -18.36
N PHE A 120 -1.48 14.61 -17.18
CA PHE A 120 -2.57 13.96 -16.48
C PHE A 120 -2.49 14.26 -14.98
N THR A 121 -3.61 14.06 -14.30
CA THR A 121 -3.65 13.98 -12.83
C THR A 121 -4.08 12.57 -12.45
N ASP A 122 -3.15 11.81 -11.88
CA ASP A 122 -3.36 10.44 -11.44
C ASP A 122 -3.92 10.43 -10.02
N THR A 123 -4.97 9.64 -9.77
CA THR A 123 -5.67 9.60 -8.48
C THR A 123 -6.06 8.19 -8.04
N THR A 124 -5.85 7.90 -6.76
CA THR A 124 -6.34 6.67 -6.14
C THR A 124 -7.07 7.00 -4.85
N ASN A 125 -8.22 6.37 -4.69
CA ASN A 125 -8.98 6.38 -3.45
C ASN A 125 -9.22 4.95 -3.03
N ALA A 126 -8.83 4.61 -1.81
CA ALA A 126 -9.00 3.28 -1.26
C ALA A 126 -9.63 3.34 0.14
N SER A 127 -10.38 2.30 0.48
CA SER A 127 -10.95 2.09 1.80
C SER A 127 -10.87 0.60 2.11
N VAL A 128 -10.40 0.24 3.30
CA VAL A 128 -10.35 -1.14 3.78
C VAL A 128 -10.88 -1.21 5.20
N ILE A 129 -11.72 -2.21 5.45
CA ILE A 129 -12.25 -2.54 6.77
C ILE A 129 -11.58 -3.82 7.23
N PHE A 130 -11.08 -3.82 8.47
CA PHE A 130 -10.36 -4.96 9.04
C PHE A 130 -10.52 -5.00 10.57
N TYR A 131 -10.22 -6.15 11.16
CA TYR A 131 -10.27 -6.32 12.61
C TYR A 131 -9.04 -5.76 13.33
N ALA A 132 -9.15 -5.51 14.64
CA ALA A 132 -8.02 -5.12 15.48
C ALA A 132 -6.84 -6.14 15.46
N ALA A 133 -5.65 -5.74 15.94
CA ALA A 133 -4.45 -6.60 15.88
C ALA A 133 -4.61 -7.92 16.64
N LYS A 134 -5.40 -7.95 17.73
CA LYS A 134 -5.77 -9.19 18.45
C LYS A 134 -6.43 -10.26 17.56
N ASN A 135 -7.08 -9.83 16.48
CA ASN A 135 -7.71 -10.67 15.47
C ASN A 135 -6.89 -10.68 14.17
N SER A 136 -5.57 -10.53 14.29
CA SER A 136 -4.59 -10.64 13.22
C SER A 136 -4.76 -9.64 12.05
N LEU A 137 -5.41 -8.49 12.29
CA LEU A 137 -5.73 -7.52 11.24
C LEU A 137 -6.51 -8.14 10.06
N GLN A 138 -7.30 -9.18 10.32
CA GLN A 138 -8.02 -9.88 9.25
C GLN A 138 -8.90 -8.89 8.46
N PRO A 139 -8.76 -8.83 7.12
CA PRO A 139 -9.56 -7.95 6.29
C PRO A 139 -11.00 -8.48 6.16
N LEU A 140 -11.94 -7.54 6.05
CA LEU A 140 -13.37 -7.80 5.86
C LEU A 140 -13.83 -7.41 4.47
N SER A 141 -13.46 -6.20 4.05
CA SER A 141 -13.73 -5.71 2.72
C SER A 141 -12.78 -4.59 2.34
N SER A 142 -12.59 -4.40 1.05
CA SER A 142 -11.89 -3.25 0.51
C SER A 142 -12.57 -2.75 -0.77
N GLN A 143 -12.41 -1.46 -1.01
CA GLN A 143 -12.72 -0.84 -2.29
C GLN A 143 -11.58 0.10 -2.66
N LYS A 144 -11.16 0.04 -3.91
CA LYS A 144 -10.20 0.97 -4.50
C LYS A 144 -10.67 1.44 -5.86
N THR A 145 -10.60 2.74 -6.09
CA THR A 145 -10.75 3.34 -7.42
C THR A 145 -9.42 3.94 -7.83
N VAL A 146 -8.98 3.58 -9.04
CA VAL A 146 -7.69 3.98 -9.63
C VAL A 146 -7.96 4.72 -10.94
N TYR A 147 -7.33 5.88 -11.11
CA TYR A 147 -7.19 6.56 -12.40
C TYR A 147 -5.72 6.93 -12.63
N SER A 148 -5.02 6.17 -13.49
CA SER A 148 -3.55 6.23 -13.66
C SER A 148 -3.11 6.30 -15.10
N HIS A 149 -1.92 6.85 -15.30
CA HIS A 149 -1.11 6.71 -16.51
C HIS A 149 0.27 6.18 -16.12
N SER A 150 0.48 4.87 -16.30
CA SER A 150 1.72 4.18 -15.89
C SER A 150 2.68 3.96 -17.06
N PRO A 151 4.01 4.04 -16.87
CA PRO A 151 4.98 3.75 -17.93
C PRO A 151 4.76 2.34 -18.50
N SER A 152 4.59 2.21 -19.81
CA SER A 152 4.12 0.94 -20.41
C SER A 152 5.21 0.11 -21.09
N GLN A 153 6.23 0.75 -21.65
CA GLN A 153 7.30 0.06 -22.36
C GLN A 153 8.61 0.84 -22.38
N ASN A 154 9.68 0.12 -22.68
CA ASN A 154 11.05 0.61 -22.69
C ASN A 154 11.47 1.26 -24.02
N THR A 155 10.72 1.06 -25.11
CA THR A 155 11.01 1.61 -26.44
C THR A 155 9.72 2.07 -27.14
N PRO A 156 9.13 3.20 -26.72
CA PRO A 156 7.92 3.73 -27.34
C PRO A 156 8.20 4.25 -28.76
N SER A 157 7.21 4.15 -29.66
CA SER A 157 7.30 4.70 -31.03
C SER A 157 6.56 6.03 -31.21
N LYS A 158 5.69 6.37 -30.26
CA LYS A 158 4.85 7.57 -30.20
C LYS A 158 4.51 7.90 -28.74
N ILE A 159 3.84 9.02 -28.48
CA ILE A 159 3.58 9.44 -27.10
C ILE A 159 2.57 8.54 -26.38
N GLU A 160 1.56 8.03 -27.09
CA GLU A 160 0.54 7.12 -26.55
C GLU A 160 1.12 5.75 -26.19
N ASP A 161 2.28 5.44 -26.76
CA ASP A 161 3.05 4.23 -26.48
C ASP A 161 3.86 4.37 -25.18
N CYS A 162 4.01 5.56 -24.59
CA CYS A 162 4.82 5.77 -23.39
C CYS A 162 4.10 5.33 -22.11
N TYR A 163 2.77 5.32 -22.11
CA TYR A 163 1.97 5.06 -20.93
C TYR A 163 0.82 4.06 -21.20
N THR A 164 0.29 3.49 -20.13
CA THR A 164 -0.95 2.71 -20.12
C THR A 164 -1.89 3.33 -19.11
N GLU A 165 -3.08 3.67 -19.58
CA GLU A 165 -4.14 4.21 -18.75
C GLU A 165 -4.86 3.08 -18.00
N TYR A 166 -5.02 3.26 -16.68
CA TYR A 166 -5.84 2.43 -15.81
C TYR A 166 -6.97 3.27 -15.23
N HIS A 167 -8.21 2.93 -15.55
CA HIS A 167 -9.39 3.56 -14.94
C HIS A 167 -10.34 2.46 -14.47
N GLN A 168 -10.31 2.12 -13.18
CA GLN A 168 -11.05 0.99 -12.66
C GLN A 168 -11.40 1.10 -11.18
N THR A 169 -12.48 0.44 -10.78
CA THR A 169 -12.81 0.17 -9.38
C THR A 169 -12.65 -1.31 -9.10
N ILE A 170 -11.99 -1.63 -7.99
CA ILE A 170 -11.77 -2.97 -7.48
C ILE A 170 -12.46 -3.03 -6.13
N THR A 171 -13.38 -3.97 -5.95
CA THR A 171 -14.02 -4.27 -4.66
C THR A 171 -13.67 -5.69 -4.27
N THR A 172 -13.22 -5.90 -3.03
CA THR A 172 -12.93 -7.21 -2.47
C THR A 172 -13.78 -7.43 -1.22
N GLU A 173 -14.43 -8.58 -1.14
CA GLU A 173 -15.19 -9.05 0.02
C GLU A 173 -14.57 -10.34 0.52
N TYR A 174 -14.28 -10.40 1.81
CA TYR A 174 -13.64 -11.54 2.46
C TYR A 174 -14.66 -12.38 3.20
N ASN A 175 -14.44 -13.69 3.24
CA ASN A 175 -15.26 -14.56 4.07
C ASN A 175 -14.87 -14.48 5.55
N ASP A 176 -15.76 -14.93 6.43
CA ASP A 176 -15.62 -14.81 7.88
C ASP A 176 -14.35 -15.44 8.46
N ALA A 177 -13.86 -16.50 7.83
CA ALA A 177 -12.65 -17.22 8.26
C ALA A 177 -11.36 -16.71 7.59
N CYS A 178 -11.45 -15.72 6.69
CA CYS A 178 -10.37 -15.28 5.81
C CYS A 178 -9.67 -16.43 5.07
N THR A 179 -10.44 -17.41 4.61
CA THR A 179 -9.96 -18.54 3.78
C THR A 179 -10.19 -18.29 2.29
N GLY A 180 -10.79 -17.16 1.93
CA GLY A 180 -11.07 -16.77 0.56
C GLY A 180 -11.95 -15.53 0.50
N GLY A 181 -12.41 -15.22 -0.70
CA GLY A 181 -13.25 -14.07 -0.94
C GLY A 181 -13.69 -13.93 -2.39
N LYS A 182 -14.26 -12.77 -2.67
CA LYS A 182 -14.75 -12.39 -3.99
C LYS A 182 -14.19 -11.02 -4.34
N THR A 183 -13.65 -10.91 -5.54
CA THR A 183 -13.22 -9.65 -6.13
C THR A 183 -14.08 -9.30 -7.32
N THR A 184 -14.47 -8.04 -7.42
CA THR A 184 -15.16 -7.46 -8.57
C THR A 184 -14.33 -6.31 -9.12
N VAL A 185 -13.99 -6.37 -10.41
CA VAL A 185 -13.27 -5.30 -11.12
C VAL A 185 -14.19 -4.67 -12.16
N VAL A 186 -14.41 -3.37 -12.05
CA VAL A 186 -15.17 -2.57 -13.01
C VAL A 186 -14.20 -1.67 -13.77
N ASN A 187 -14.14 -1.81 -15.10
CA ASN A 187 -13.27 -0.99 -15.94
C ASN A 187 -14.03 0.21 -16.51
N HIS A 188 -13.71 1.40 -16.02
CA HIS A 188 -14.38 2.65 -16.39
C HIS A 188 -13.88 3.25 -17.71
N LYS A 189 -12.77 2.73 -18.27
CA LYS A 189 -12.33 3.08 -19.63
C LYS A 189 -13.35 2.65 -20.68
N PHE A 190 -14.16 1.63 -20.36
CA PHE A 190 -15.18 1.08 -21.24
C PHE A 190 -16.54 1.13 -20.52
N PRO A 191 -17.37 2.16 -20.75
CA PRO A 191 -18.60 2.42 -19.97
C PRO A 191 -19.67 1.32 -20.03
N ASN A 192 -19.52 0.34 -20.93
CA ASN A 192 -20.41 -0.82 -21.06
C ASN A 192 -19.70 -2.15 -20.75
N SER A 193 -18.50 -2.11 -20.17
CA SER A 193 -17.81 -3.35 -19.79
C SER A 193 -18.54 -4.04 -18.65
N GLN A 194 -18.70 -5.35 -18.78
CA GLN A 194 -19.24 -6.16 -17.70
C GLN A 194 -18.19 -6.25 -16.59
N PRO A 195 -18.59 -6.18 -15.31
CA PRO A 195 -17.66 -6.41 -14.20
C PRO A 195 -16.99 -7.79 -14.33
N ASP A 196 -15.67 -7.83 -14.13
CA ASP A 196 -14.92 -9.07 -14.02
C ASP A 196 -14.98 -9.54 -12.56
N VAL A 197 -15.64 -10.68 -12.33
CA VAL A 197 -15.88 -11.22 -10.99
C VAL A 197 -15.07 -12.49 -10.83
N GLN A 198 -14.26 -12.53 -9.78
CA GLN A 198 -13.39 -13.66 -9.47
C GLN A 198 -13.54 -14.04 -8.00
N ASN A 199 -13.88 -15.31 -7.76
CA ASN A 199 -13.72 -15.89 -6.43
C ASN A 199 -12.27 -16.37 -6.28
N PHE A 200 -11.73 -16.27 -5.08
CA PHE A 200 -10.40 -16.76 -4.75
C PHE A 200 -10.43 -17.50 -3.42
N GLU A 201 -9.51 -18.46 -3.31
CA GLU A 201 -9.25 -19.20 -2.09
C GLU A 201 -7.83 -18.88 -1.61
N ILE A 202 -7.65 -18.91 -0.30
CA ILE A 202 -6.37 -18.74 0.38
C ILE A 202 -5.93 -20.14 0.80
N GLU A 203 -5.05 -20.73 0.00
CA GLU A 203 -4.42 -22.00 0.35
C GLU A 203 -3.62 -21.84 1.65
N ASP A 204 -3.64 -22.85 2.52
CA ASP A 204 -2.91 -22.85 3.78
C ASP A 204 -3.22 -21.63 4.70
N ALA A 205 -4.49 -21.21 4.78
CA ALA A 205 -4.94 -20.11 5.64
C ALA A 205 -4.62 -20.30 7.15
N ASP A 206 -4.31 -21.54 7.57
CA ASP A 206 -3.81 -21.89 8.90
C ASP A 206 -2.30 -21.64 9.08
N LYS A 207 -1.54 -21.51 8.00
CA LYS A 207 -0.08 -21.30 8.02
C LYS A 207 0.34 -19.87 7.77
N TYR A 208 -0.46 -19.10 7.02
CA TYR A 208 -0.13 -17.73 6.66
C TYR A 208 -1.05 -16.70 7.30
N THR A 209 -0.49 -15.51 7.51
CA THR A 209 -1.28 -14.31 7.76
C THR A 209 -1.70 -13.72 6.43
N TYR A 210 -3.00 -13.46 6.28
CA TYR A 210 -3.55 -12.86 5.09
C TYR A 210 -3.95 -11.40 5.34
N LEU A 211 -3.62 -10.52 4.40
CA LEU A 211 -3.94 -9.10 4.43
C LEU A 211 -4.54 -8.65 3.10
N ASP A 212 -5.35 -7.60 3.13
CA ASP A 212 -5.70 -6.87 1.92
C ASP A 212 -4.51 -5.98 1.47
N ASN A 213 -4.41 -5.69 0.17
CA ASN A 213 -3.36 -4.83 -0.37
C ASN A 213 -3.39 -3.43 0.25
N GLU A 214 -4.59 -2.87 0.46
CA GLU A 214 -4.81 -1.50 0.96
C GLU A 214 -4.39 -1.34 2.43
N GLN A 215 -4.26 -2.43 3.18
CA GLN A 215 -3.83 -2.39 4.58
C GLN A 215 -2.37 -2.82 4.81
N LEU A 216 -1.63 -3.23 3.78
CA LEU A 216 -0.28 -3.80 3.96
C LEU A 216 0.67 -2.82 4.67
N LEU A 217 0.74 -1.56 4.21
CA LEU A 217 1.60 -0.54 4.83
C LEU A 217 1.19 -0.24 6.28
N PHE A 218 -0.12 -0.27 6.57
CA PHE A 218 -0.61 -0.14 7.95
C PHE A 218 -0.20 -1.34 8.81
N ALA A 219 -0.30 -2.55 8.26
CA ALA A 219 0.05 -3.77 8.99
C ALA A 219 1.53 -3.79 9.40
N LEU A 220 2.44 -3.20 8.62
CA LEU A 220 3.86 -3.07 9.00
C LEU A 220 4.05 -2.35 10.34
N ARG A 221 3.19 -1.37 10.66
CA ARG A 221 3.21 -0.64 11.95
C ARG A 221 2.96 -1.57 13.13
N CYS A 222 2.21 -2.64 12.89
CA CYS A 222 1.73 -3.58 13.89
C CYS A 222 2.59 -4.86 13.96
N MET A 223 3.47 -5.09 12.98
CA MET A 223 4.32 -6.28 12.97
C MET A 223 5.37 -6.18 14.08
N THR A 224 5.58 -7.28 14.80
CA THR A 224 6.72 -7.37 15.70
C THR A 224 8.00 -7.35 14.84
N PRO A 225 8.96 -6.45 15.11
CA PRO A 225 10.22 -6.41 14.37
C PRO A 225 10.92 -7.77 14.46
N THR A 226 10.93 -8.50 13.36
CA THR A 226 11.58 -9.80 13.21
C THR A 226 12.45 -9.77 11.98
N THR A 227 13.47 -10.62 11.93
CA THR A 227 14.45 -10.64 10.82
C THR A 227 13.81 -10.97 9.47
N SER A 228 12.64 -11.62 9.42
CA SER A 228 11.83 -11.77 8.21
C SER A 228 10.39 -12.16 8.57
N GLY A 229 9.41 -11.46 8.00
CA GLY A 229 7.99 -11.82 8.02
C GLY A 229 7.49 -12.24 6.63
N LYS A 230 6.43 -13.04 6.58
CA LYS A 230 5.73 -13.38 5.34
C LYS A 230 4.23 -13.23 5.53
N VAL A 231 3.58 -12.52 4.62
CA VAL A 231 2.13 -12.37 4.58
C VAL A 231 1.62 -12.68 3.19
N GLN A 232 0.37 -13.09 3.07
CA GLN A 232 -0.29 -13.33 1.80
C GLN A 232 -1.26 -12.20 1.48
N ILE A 233 -1.34 -11.85 0.20
CA ILE A 233 -2.26 -10.86 -0.34
C ILE A 233 -2.90 -11.43 -1.60
N TYR A 234 -4.15 -11.10 -1.90
CA TYR A 234 -4.71 -11.39 -3.22
C TYR A 234 -4.41 -10.24 -4.18
N SER A 235 -3.89 -10.56 -5.35
CA SER A 235 -3.70 -9.57 -6.41
C SER A 235 -4.76 -9.73 -7.50
N PRO A 236 -5.63 -8.74 -7.68
CA PRO A 236 -6.67 -8.77 -8.71
C PRO A 236 -6.09 -8.71 -10.14
N PHE A 237 -4.84 -8.27 -10.29
CA PHE A 237 -4.18 -8.14 -11.59
C PHE A 237 -3.67 -9.47 -12.12
N VAL A 238 -3.08 -10.29 -11.24
CA VAL A 238 -2.61 -11.64 -11.58
C VAL A 238 -3.61 -12.73 -11.19
N LYS A 239 -4.76 -12.32 -10.62
CA LYS A 239 -5.87 -13.19 -10.20
C LYS A 239 -5.42 -14.36 -9.31
N SER A 240 -4.49 -14.10 -8.40
CA SER A 240 -3.90 -15.11 -7.53
C SER A 240 -3.43 -14.51 -6.21
N VAL A 241 -3.32 -15.38 -5.21
CA VAL A 241 -2.67 -15.06 -3.95
C VAL A 241 -1.16 -15.01 -4.15
N GLN A 242 -0.54 -13.95 -3.65
CA GLN A 242 0.88 -13.69 -3.71
C GLN A 242 1.45 -13.60 -2.29
N THR A 243 2.67 -14.08 -2.10
CA THR A 243 3.37 -13.97 -0.82
C THR A 243 4.25 -12.73 -0.83
N ILE A 244 4.08 -11.88 0.17
CA ILE A 244 4.92 -10.73 0.44
C ILE A 244 5.87 -11.05 1.56
N LYS A 245 7.16 -10.84 1.30
CA LYS A 245 8.22 -10.92 2.29
C LYS A 245 8.50 -9.53 2.84
N THR A 246 8.60 -9.43 4.16
CA THR A 246 9.03 -8.23 4.86
C THR A 246 10.31 -8.51 5.62
N VAL A 247 11.25 -7.57 5.62
CA VAL A 247 12.53 -7.70 6.33
C VAL A 247 12.80 -6.40 7.07
N PHE A 248 12.78 -6.46 8.40
CA PHE A 248 13.14 -5.33 9.26
C PHE A 248 14.67 -5.21 9.33
N GLY A 249 15.17 -4.00 9.08
CA GLY A 249 16.54 -3.62 9.35
C GLY A 249 16.76 -3.18 10.79
N SER A 250 17.97 -2.74 11.09
CA SER A 250 18.33 -2.19 12.39
C SER A 250 17.72 -0.80 12.61
N ALA A 251 17.44 -0.46 13.86
CA ALA A 251 16.97 0.87 14.25
C ALA A 251 17.99 1.95 13.82
N ASN A 252 17.46 3.05 13.31
CA ASN A 252 18.19 4.25 12.92
C ASN A 252 17.49 5.48 13.51
N THR A 253 18.16 6.63 13.51
CA THR A 253 17.59 7.90 13.99
C THR A 253 17.87 8.99 12.95
N SER A 254 16.87 9.82 12.66
CA SER A 254 17.01 10.94 11.72
C SER A 254 16.10 12.12 12.10
N GLN A 255 16.32 13.27 11.48
CA GLN A 255 15.52 14.47 11.65
C GLN A 255 14.39 14.54 10.64
N PHE A 256 13.16 14.72 11.12
CA PHE A 256 11.93 14.84 10.32
C PHE A 256 11.29 16.20 10.56
N HIS A 257 10.81 16.83 9.48
CA HIS A 257 10.22 18.17 9.51
C HIS A 257 8.72 18.09 9.23
N LEU A 258 7.91 18.02 10.28
CA LEU A 258 6.48 17.70 10.17
C LEU A 258 5.62 18.47 11.18
N LYS A 259 4.30 18.45 10.97
CA LYS A 259 3.30 18.96 11.91
C LYS A 259 2.77 17.81 12.75
N LEU A 260 2.76 17.94 14.08
CA LEU A 260 2.12 16.98 14.98
C LEU A 260 0.88 17.57 15.61
N ASN A 261 -0.19 16.78 15.71
CA ASN A 261 -1.39 17.05 16.52
C ASN A 261 -1.96 18.46 16.31
N GLY A 262 -2.16 18.85 15.04
CA GLY A 262 -2.77 20.13 14.68
C GLY A 262 -1.85 21.35 14.78
N ALA A 263 -0.54 21.17 14.99
CA ALA A 263 0.43 22.26 14.95
C ALA A 263 0.31 23.08 13.65
N THR A 264 0.35 24.41 13.76
CA THR A 264 0.23 25.32 12.62
C THR A 264 1.48 25.31 11.72
N GLU A 265 2.65 25.14 12.31
CA GLU A 265 3.96 25.16 11.65
C GLU A 265 4.68 23.81 11.75
N LYS A 266 5.52 23.49 10.75
CA LYS A 266 6.38 22.30 10.78
C LYS A 266 7.47 22.50 11.84
N GLN A 267 7.71 21.47 12.65
CA GLN A 267 8.81 21.42 13.61
C GLN A 267 9.76 20.29 13.24
N THR A 268 11.01 20.39 13.69
CA THR A 268 12.02 19.34 13.52
C THR A 268 11.97 18.39 14.71
N TYR A 269 11.72 17.11 14.44
CA TYR A 269 11.73 16.03 15.43
C TYR A 269 12.84 15.06 15.09
N GLU A 270 13.58 14.63 16.11
CA GLU A 270 14.51 13.51 15.99
C GLU A 270 13.73 12.23 16.31
N ILE A 271 13.51 11.38 15.29
CA ILE A 271 12.66 10.19 15.40
C ILE A 271 13.48 8.94 15.08
N SER A 272 13.49 7.98 16.00
CA SER A 272 14.01 6.64 15.75
C SER A 272 13.04 5.83 14.87
N TYR A 273 13.58 5.07 13.93
CA TYR A 273 12.81 4.33 12.95
C TYR A 273 13.47 2.99 12.58
N LEU A 274 12.64 2.06 12.14
CA LEU A 274 13.03 0.78 11.57
C LEU A 274 12.79 0.82 10.05
N PRO A 275 13.82 0.67 9.21
CA PRO A 275 13.62 0.46 7.79
C PRO A 275 13.08 -0.95 7.55
N VAL A 276 12.13 -1.09 6.63
CA VAL A 276 11.50 -2.35 6.27
C VAL A 276 11.55 -2.49 4.76
N ASN A 277 12.20 -3.56 4.30
CA ASN A 277 12.13 -3.95 2.89
C ASN A 277 10.89 -4.79 2.67
N VAL A 278 10.13 -4.46 1.63
CA VAL A 278 8.90 -5.15 1.22
C VAL A 278 9.11 -5.68 -0.20
N ASP A 279 9.07 -6.99 -0.32
CA ASP A 279 9.36 -7.73 -1.54
C ASP A 279 8.25 -8.71 -1.86
N LEU A 280 8.02 -8.93 -3.15
CA LEU A 280 7.24 -10.07 -3.59
C LEU A 280 8.10 -11.32 -3.56
N GLU A 281 7.61 -12.39 -2.98
CA GLU A 281 8.29 -13.68 -3.03
C GLU A 281 7.93 -14.38 -4.35
N ALA A 282 8.64 -14.02 -5.43
CA ALA A 282 8.49 -14.62 -6.74
C ALA A 282 9.81 -14.59 -7.53
N LYS A 283 9.92 -15.46 -8.54
CA LYS A 283 11.07 -15.50 -9.47
C LYS A 283 11.35 -14.15 -10.16
N HIS A 284 10.29 -13.38 -10.38
CA HIS A 284 10.34 -12.02 -10.91
C HIS A 284 9.58 -11.12 -9.93
N ASN A 285 10.27 -10.73 -8.85
CA ASN A 285 9.71 -10.02 -7.70
C ASN A 285 9.50 -8.51 -7.91
N GLY A 286 9.89 -7.98 -9.07
CA GLY A 286 9.90 -6.54 -9.30
C GLY A 286 10.96 -5.86 -8.45
N ALA A 287 10.78 -4.56 -8.20
CA ALA A 287 11.70 -3.79 -7.38
C ALA A 287 11.30 -3.84 -5.90
N THR A 288 12.28 -4.02 -5.02
CA THR A 288 12.12 -3.91 -3.58
C THR A 288 11.62 -2.51 -3.21
N GLN A 289 10.65 -2.47 -2.30
CA GLN A 289 10.15 -1.24 -1.73
C GLN A 289 10.71 -1.05 -0.33
N GLU A 290 10.92 0.21 0.06
CA GLU A 290 11.50 0.55 1.36
C GLU A 290 10.51 1.41 2.15
N VAL A 291 10.20 1.01 3.38
CA VAL A 291 9.29 1.71 4.30
C VAL A 291 10.05 2.04 5.57
N TRP A 292 9.97 3.26 6.06
CA TRP A 292 10.53 3.66 7.36
C TRP A 292 9.39 3.78 8.36
N ILE A 293 9.37 2.90 9.36
CA ILE A 293 8.35 2.85 10.41
C ILE A 293 8.93 3.45 11.68
N ALA A 294 8.24 4.42 12.30
CA ALA A 294 8.67 4.96 13.58
C ALA A 294 8.80 3.85 14.63
N GLU A 295 9.88 3.86 15.41
CA GLU A 295 10.17 2.82 16.39
C GLU A 295 9.36 3.02 17.68
N THR A 296 8.89 1.92 18.28
CA THR A 296 8.29 1.94 19.61
C THR A 296 9.39 2.04 20.67
N LEU A 297 9.70 3.25 21.13
CA LEU A 297 10.67 3.47 22.22
C LEU A 297 10.07 3.22 23.62
N ASN A 298 8.77 3.48 23.78
CA ASN A 298 8.03 3.22 25.01
C ASN A 298 6.66 2.60 24.70
N ILE A 299 6.47 1.33 25.08
CA ILE A 299 5.21 0.60 24.82
C ILE A 299 4.02 1.16 25.61
N THR A 300 4.26 1.85 26.73
CA THR A 300 3.19 2.47 27.52
C THR A 300 2.86 3.89 27.09
N ASN A 301 3.68 4.49 26.21
CA ASN A 301 3.47 5.82 25.65
C ASN A 301 4.11 5.91 24.26
N ASN A 302 3.43 5.39 23.24
CA ASN A 302 3.94 5.38 21.88
C ASN A 302 3.59 6.69 21.16
N GLU A 303 4.43 7.70 21.34
CA GLU A 303 4.24 9.06 20.83
C GLU A 303 3.94 9.09 19.32
N TYR A 304 4.73 8.35 18.53
CA TYR A 304 4.64 8.36 17.07
C TYR A 304 3.79 7.21 16.51
N ARG A 305 3.21 6.36 17.36
CA ARG A 305 2.25 5.30 16.98
C ARG A 305 2.73 4.42 15.82
N ASN A 306 4.03 4.21 15.73
CA ASN A 306 4.70 3.50 14.63
C ASN A 306 4.26 3.97 13.24
N VAL A 307 3.99 5.25 13.03
CA VAL A 307 3.57 5.73 11.70
C VAL A 307 4.67 5.50 10.65
N MET A 308 4.24 5.37 9.40
CA MET A 308 5.16 5.44 8.27
C MET A 308 5.72 6.85 8.19
N LEU A 309 7.03 6.99 8.32
CA LEU A 309 7.75 8.26 8.18
C LEU A 309 8.12 8.52 6.72
N GLN A 310 8.47 7.45 6.02
CA GLN A 310 8.84 7.49 4.62
C GLN A 310 8.46 6.19 3.91
N TYR A 311 8.13 6.27 2.62
CA TYR A 311 8.00 5.11 1.76
C TYR A 311 8.57 5.40 0.38
N THR A 312 9.31 4.45 -0.17
CA THR A 312 10.00 4.58 -1.45
C THR A 312 9.58 3.45 -2.38
N THR A 313 9.10 3.82 -3.57
CA THR A 313 8.73 2.87 -4.62
C THR A 313 9.48 3.19 -5.93
N PRO A 314 10.34 2.27 -6.43
CA PRO A 314 11.10 2.49 -7.66
C PRO A 314 10.20 2.49 -8.90
N LEU A 315 10.38 3.41 -9.83
CA LEU A 315 9.62 3.43 -11.08
C LEU A 315 10.19 2.43 -12.11
N PRO A 316 9.35 1.84 -12.98
CA PRO A 316 9.80 0.98 -14.07
C PRO A 316 10.83 1.66 -14.98
N PHE A 317 11.59 0.85 -15.73
CA PHE A 317 12.53 1.34 -16.74
C PHE A 317 13.58 2.35 -16.23
N ASN A 318 13.94 2.26 -14.95
CA ASN A 318 14.91 3.16 -14.32
C ASN A 318 14.50 4.65 -14.40
N LEU A 319 13.19 4.93 -14.40
CA LEU A 319 12.61 6.27 -14.36
C LEU A 319 12.63 6.87 -12.94
N GLY A 320 13.63 6.53 -12.13
CA GLY A 320 13.76 7.03 -10.77
C GLY A 320 12.84 6.31 -9.78
N LYS A 321 12.32 7.04 -8.80
CA LYS A 321 11.48 6.52 -7.70
C LYS A 321 10.49 7.57 -7.21
N LEU A 322 9.34 7.14 -6.71
CA LEU A 322 8.45 8.00 -5.94
C LEU A 322 8.74 7.84 -4.45
N GLN A 323 8.86 8.95 -3.74
CA GLN A 323 9.11 8.97 -2.31
C GLN A 323 8.01 9.73 -1.59
N TYR A 324 7.39 9.05 -0.64
CA TYR A 324 6.33 9.55 0.22
C TYR A 324 6.99 9.99 1.52
N LYS A 325 6.89 11.27 1.89
CA LYS A 325 7.51 11.85 3.09
C LYS A 325 6.42 12.36 4.01
N LEU A 326 6.37 11.87 5.24
CA LEU A 326 5.38 12.33 6.22
C LEU A 326 5.59 13.81 6.51
N VAL A 327 4.54 14.62 6.32
CA VAL A 327 4.55 16.07 6.57
C VAL A 327 3.59 16.50 7.67
N SER A 328 2.59 15.68 7.97
CA SER A 328 1.67 15.92 9.07
C SER A 328 1.15 14.61 9.64
N ALA A 329 1.12 14.50 10.96
CA ALA A 329 0.42 13.44 11.67
C ALA A 329 -0.48 14.06 12.73
N ASN A 330 -1.77 13.75 12.66
CA ASN A 330 -2.75 14.16 13.66
C ASN A 330 -3.33 12.93 14.33
N PHE A 331 -3.05 12.81 15.63
CA PHE A 331 -3.53 11.72 16.48
C PHE A 331 -4.64 12.18 17.45
N THR A 332 -5.05 13.45 17.36
CA THR A 332 -5.93 14.14 18.31
C THR A 332 -7.29 14.51 17.70
N LYS A 333 -8.28 14.70 18.59
CA LYS A 333 -9.69 15.03 18.29
C LYS A 333 -9.88 16.20 17.32
#